data_AF-A0A821ZDN0-F1
#
_entry.id   AF-A0A821ZDN0-F1
#
_cell.length_a   1.000
_cell.length_b   1.000
_cell.length_c   1.000
_cell.angle_alpha   90.00
_cell.angle_beta   90.00
_cell.angle_gamma   90.00
#
_symmetry.space_group_name_H-M   'P 1'
#
loop_
_entity.id
_entity.type
_entity.pdbx_description
1 polymer ?
#
loop_
_entity_poly.entity_id
_entity_poly.type
_entity_poly.pdbx_seq_one_letter_code
_entity_poly.pdbx_strand_id
1 'polypeptide(L)' 'ACEAYLVSLFEDTNLCAIHAKRVTIMPKDIQLARRIRGERA' A
#
# COMPACT_ATOMS: atom_id res chain seq x y z
N ALA A 1 -9.10 7.57 13.76
CA ALA A 1 -9.54 6.71 12.63
C ALA A 1 -8.60 6.83 11.42
N CYS A 2 -8.31 8.04 10.93
CA CYS A 2 -7.45 8.24 9.76
C CYS A 2 -6.03 7.69 9.92
N GLU A 3 -5.37 7.91 11.06
CA GLU A 3 -4.00 7.42 11.29
C GLU A 3 -3.91 5.90 11.23
N ALA A 4 -4.79 5.19 11.95
CA ALA A 4 -4.83 3.73 11.92
C ALA A 4 -5.06 3.17 10.51
N TYR A 5 -5.94 3.81 9.73
CA TYR A 5 -6.15 3.46 8.33
C TYR A 5 -4.87 3.65 7.51
N LEU A 6 -4.23 4.82 7.60
CA LEU A 6 -3.00 5.13 6.86
C LEU A 6 -1.85 4.20 7.24
N VAL A 7 -1.66 3.90 8.54
CA VAL A 7 -0.65 2.94 9.01
C VAL A 7 -0.87 1.59 8.36
N SER A 8 -2.08 1.04 8.46
CA SER A 8 -2.39 -0.26 7.86
C SER A 8 -2.20 -0.26 6.34
N LEU A 9 -2.56 0.83 5.66
CA LEU A 9 -2.40 0.96 4.21
C LEU A 9 -0.92 1.02 3.80
N PHE A 10 -0.08 1.70 4.59
CA PHE A 10 1.35 1.79 4.33
C PHE A 10 2.08 0.47 4.63
N GLU A 11 1.61 -0.34 5.57
CA GLU A 11 2.11 -1.71 5.79
C GLU A 11 1.94 -2.56 4.52
N ASP A 12 0.74 -2.59 3.93
CA ASP A 12 0.48 -3.32 2.68
C ASP A 12 1.22 -2.73 1.47
N THR A 13 1.32 -1.41 1.41
CA THR A 13 2.08 -0.71 0.38
C THR A 13 3.57 -1.08 0.43
N ASN A 14 4.14 -1.20 1.64
CA ASN A 14 5.51 -1.61 1.83
C ASN A 14 5.74 -3.07 1.35
N LEU A 15 4.79 -3.97 1.63
CA LEU A 15 4.83 -5.34 1.09
C LEU A 15 4.82 -5.36 -0.44
N CYS A 16 4.04 -4.49 -1.08
CA CYS A 16 4.03 -4.35 -2.54
C CYS A 16 5.39 -3.85 -3.10
N ALA A 17 6.03 -2.90 -2.42
CA ALA A 17 7.36 -2.41 -2.81
C ALA A 17 8.43 -3.52 -2.67
N ILE A 18 8.41 -4.27 -1.56
CA ILE A 18 9.32 -5.41 -1.30
C ILE A 18 9.11 -6.51 -2.34
N HIS A 19 7.86 -6.84 -2.68
CA HIS A 19 7.53 -7.81 -3.73
C HIS A 19 8.15 -7.42 -5.08
N ALA A 20 8.19 -6.12 -5.38
CA ALA A 20 8.83 -5.57 -6.58
C ALA A 20 10.35 -5.32 -6.43
N LYS A 21 11.00 -5.88 -5.39
CA LYS A 21 12.44 -5.74 -5.08
C LYS A 21 12.91 -4.30 -4.89
N ARG A 22 12.05 -3.44 -4.32
CA ARG A 22 12.35 -2.03 -3.99
C ARG A 22 12.19 -1.77 -2.50
N VAL A 23 12.90 -0.77 -2.00
CA VAL A 23 12.75 -0.24 -0.63
C VAL A 23 11.89 1.03 -0.62
N THR A 24 12.02 1.89 -1.65
CA THR A 24 11.22 3.10 -1.78
C THR A 24 9.81 2.76 -2.28
N ILE A 25 8.81 3.15 -1.48
CA ILE A 25 7.40 3.10 -1.87
C ILE A 25 7.10 4.09 -2.99
N MET A 26 6.23 3.69 -3.92
CA MET A 26 5.82 4.51 -5.06
C MET A 26 4.29 4.57 -5.14
N PRO A 27 3.70 5.58 -5.82
CA PRO A 27 2.24 5.69 -5.96
C PRO A 27 1.56 4.42 -6.51
N LYS A 28 2.24 3.67 -7.40
CA LYS A 28 1.75 2.39 -7.93
C LYS A 28 1.58 1.30 -6.87
N ASP A 29 2.38 1.34 -5.80
CA ASP A 29 2.31 0.36 -4.71
C ASP A 29 1.06 0.64 -3.86
N ILE A 30 0.74 1.93 -3.62
CA ILE A 30 -0.47 2.35 -2.91
C ILE A 30 -1.71 1.98 -3.73
N GLN A 31 -1.69 2.24 -5.04
CA GLN A 31 -2.78 1.86 -5.95
C GLN A 31 -3.01 0.35 -5.95
N LEU A 32 -1.93 -0.44 -5.96
CA LEU A 32 -2.02 -1.90 -5.91
C LEU A 32 -2.56 -2.38 -4.55
N ALA A 33 -2.04 -1.85 -3.44
CA ALA A 33 -2.51 -2.21 -2.09
C ALA A 33 -4.02 -1.92 -1.92
N ARG A 34 -4.49 -0.75 -2.34
CA ARG A 34 -5.93 -0.41 -2.32
C ARG A 34 -6.76 -1.36 -3.20
N ARG A 35 -6.25 -1.72 -4.39
CA ARG A 35 -6.91 -2.68 -5.29
C ARG A 35 -7.00 -4.07 -4.66
N ILE A 36 -5.96 -4.54 -3.98
CA ILE A 36 -5.94 -5.82 -3.27
C ILE A 36 -6.92 -5.83 -2.09
N ARG A 37 -6.99 -4.73 -1.33
CA ARG A 37 -7.99 -4.54 -0.26
C ARG A 37 -9.44 -4.50 -0.74
N GLY A 38 -9.66 -4.39 -2.05
CA GLY A 38 -10.99 -4.19 -2.61
C GLY A 38 -11.54 -2.78 -2.40
N GLU A 39 -10.70 -1.84 -1.94
CA GLU A 39 -11.03 -0.41 -1.86
C GLU A 39 -11.07 0.15 -3.27
N ARG A 40 -12.24 0.05 -3.90
CA ARG A 40 -12.48 0.67 -5.20
C ARG A 40 -12.42 2.20 -5.06
N ALA A 41 -11.94 2.86 -6.11
CA ALA A 41 -12.27 4.26 -6.33
C ALA A 41 -13.78 4.40 -6.55
#